data_AF-A0A3C1XZ67-F1
#
_entry.id   AF-A0A3C1XZ67-F1
#
_cell.length_a   1.000
_cell.length_b   1.000
_cell.length_c   1.000
_cell.angle_alpha   90.00
_cell.angle_beta   90.00
_cell.angle_gamma   90.00
#
_symmetry.space_group_name_H-M   'P 1'
#
loop_
_entity.id
_entity.type
_entity.pdbx_description
1 polymer ?
#
loop_
_entity_poly.entity_id
_entity_poly.type
_entity_poly.pdbx_seq_one_letter_code
_entity_poly.pdbx_strand_id
1 'polypeptide(L)'
;MQRILPRGEIEALDHNAIPRITLPERKSVFAARAARLRQLADGNPVGDYLQLMAHLVDAQHRALQGCTAPPATEDRISLAQAHGMP
;
A
#
# COMPACT_ATOMS: atom_id res chain seq x y z
N MET A 1 24.92 13.94 -3.94
CA MET A 1 25.23 14.52 -5.25
C MET A 1 24.55 13.68 -6.31
N GLN A 2 23.71 14.26 -7.18
CA GLN A 2 23.11 13.55 -8.31
C GLN A 2 24.13 13.49 -9.46
N ARG A 3 24.36 12.30 -10.02
CA ARG A 3 25.25 12.06 -11.17
C ARG A 3 24.41 11.64 -12.37
N ILE A 4 24.68 12.21 -13.54
CA ILE A 4 24.05 11.82 -14.81
C ILE A 4 24.76 10.56 -15.32
N LEU A 5 24.00 9.51 -15.64
CA LEU A 5 24.52 8.24 -16.14
C LEU A 5 24.53 8.23 -17.69
N PRO A 6 25.58 7.70 -18.32
CA PRO A 6 25.62 7.49 -19.77
C PRO A 6 24.73 6.31 -20.20
N ARG A 7 24.28 6.30 -21.46
CA ARG A 7 23.33 5.33 -22.05
C ARG A 7 23.65 3.86 -21.71
N GLY A 8 24.92 3.45 -21.86
CA GLY A 8 25.34 2.06 -21.57
C GLY A 8 25.27 1.68 -20.09
N GLU A 9 25.46 2.63 -19.16
CA GLU A 9 25.26 2.40 -17.71
C GLU A 9 23.77 2.30 -17.38
N ILE A 10 22.90 3.03 -18.09
CA ILE A 10 21.44 2.93 -17.94
C ILE A 10 20.94 1.56 -18.42
N GLU A 11 21.42 1.09 -19.57
CA GLU A 11 21.02 -0.21 -20.14
C GLU A 11 21.55 -1.42 -19.36
N ALA A 12 22.68 -1.28 -18.65
CA ALA A 12 23.26 -2.31 -17.79
C ALA A 12 22.64 -2.40 -16.39
N LEU A 13 21.87 -1.38 -15.98
CA LEU A 13 21.02 -1.48 -14.80
C LEU A 13 19.90 -2.48 -15.14
N ASP A 14 19.90 -3.63 -14.48
CA ASP A 14 18.90 -4.68 -14.68
C ASP A 14 17.50 -4.16 -14.32
N HIS A 15 16.75 -3.72 -15.33
CA HIS A 15 15.39 -3.17 -15.19
C HIS A 15 14.32 -4.26 -14.98
N ASN A 16 14.65 -5.55 -14.94
CA ASN A 16 13.67 -6.59 -15.27
C ASN A 16 12.94 -7.30 -14.13
N ALA A 17 13.16 -6.94 -12.87
CA ALA A 17 12.32 -7.43 -11.77
C ALA A 17 11.31 -6.36 -11.32
N ILE A 18 10.51 -5.81 -12.25
CA ILE A 18 9.36 -4.99 -11.85
C ILE A 18 8.33 -5.93 -11.22
N PRO A 19 8.02 -5.81 -9.91
CA PRO A 19 7.01 -6.64 -9.30
C PRO A 19 5.67 -6.34 -9.96
N ARG A 20 5.04 -7.36 -10.55
CA ARG A 20 3.70 -7.23 -11.15
C ARG A 20 2.64 -6.90 -10.10
N ILE A 21 2.88 -7.30 -8.85
CA ILE A 21 2.02 -7.05 -7.69
C ILE A 21 2.90 -6.64 -6.52
N THR A 22 2.57 -5.51 -5.89
CA THR A 22 3.16 -5.07 -4.63
C THR A 22 2.11 -5.17 -3.55
N LEU A 23 2.34 -6.08 -2.60
CA LEU A 23 1.47 -6.19 -1.43
C LEU A 23 1.73 -5.05 -0.46
N PRO A 24 0.70 -4.51 0.22
CA PRO A 24 0.89 -3.51 1.24
C PRO A 24 1.65 -4.09 2.43
N GLU A 25 2.60 -3.33 2.97
CA GLU A 25 3.28 -3.69 4.21
C GLU A 25 2.31 -3.55 5.39
N ARG A 26 1.89 -4.69 5.94
CA ARG A 26 0.85 -4.76 6.97
C ARG A 26 1.18 -3.88 8.18
N LYS A 27 2.45 -3.81 8.57
CA LYS A 27 2.91 -3.06 9.74
C LYS A 27 2.84 -1.54 9.55
N SER A 28 2.74 -1.03 8.33
CA SER A 28 2.89 0.41 8.08
C SER A 28 1.79 1.01 7.20
N VAL A 29 1.06 0.23 6.41
CA VAL A 29 0.13 0.74 5.39
C VAL A 29 -0.88 1.77 5.92
N PHE A 30 -1.49 1.51 7.08
CA PHE A 30 -2.45 2.43 7.69
C PHE A 30 -1.75 3.57 8.44
N ALA A 31 -0.67 3.31 9.18
CA ALA A 31 0.08 4.35 9.88
C ALA A 31 0.62 5.42 8.90
N ALA A 32 1.20 4.99 7.78
CA ALA A 32 1.69 5.88 6.72
C ALA A 32 0.54 6.69 6.09
N ARG A 33 -0.63 6.07 5.89
CA ARG A 33 -1.82 6.75 5.38
C ARG A 33 -2.34 7.82 6.34
N ALA A 34 -2.42 7.52 7.65
CA ALA A 34 -2.86 8.49 8.65
C ALA A 34 -1.90 9.69 8.74
N ALA A 35 -0.58 9.44 8.70
CA ALA A 35 0.43 10.50 8.66
C ALA A 35 0.26 11.39 7.41
N ARG A 36 0.03 10.79 6.24
CA ARG A 36 -0.19 11.53 5.01
C ARG A 36 -1.47 12.37 5.04
N LEU A 37 -2.56 11.86 5.62
CA LEU A 37 -3.81 12.62 5.78
C LEU A 37 -3.61 13.86 6.65
N ARG A 38 -2.85 13.76 7.75
CA ARG A 38 -2.49 14.91 8.58
C ARG A 38 -1.66 15.93 7.82
N GLN A 39 -0.69 15.48 7.04
CA GLN A 39 0.12 16.37 6.19
C GLN A 39 -0.75 17.11 5.16
N LEU A 40 -1.76 16.44 4.59
CA LEU A 40 -2.67 17.03 3.62
C LEU A 40 -3.73 17.96 4.24
N ALA A 41 -3.96 17.85 5.55
CA ALA A 41 -4.95 18.66 6.25
C ALA A 41 -4.48 20.11 6.45
N ASP A 42 -3.17 20.33 6.53
CA ASP A 42 -2.61 21.66 6.74
C ASP A 42 -2.91 22.60 5.55
N GLY A 43 -3.49 23.76 5.85
CA GLY A 43 -3.93 24.74 4.84
C GLY A 43 -5.07 24.27 3.91
N ASN A 44 -5.70 23.12 4.19
CA ASN A 44 -6.74 22.56 3.33
C ASN A 44 -8.14 23.02 3.74
N PRO A 45 -9.02 23.46 2.80
CA PRO A 45 -10.39 23.86 3.11
C PRO A 45 -11.24 22.78 3.79
N VAL A 46 -10.88 21.50 3.62
CA VAL A 46 -11.53 20.35 4.29
C VAL A 46 -10.61 19.70 5.32
N GLY A 47 -9.68 20.46 5.91
CA GLY A 47 -8.68 19.99 6.86
C GLY A 47 -9.28 19.19 8.02
N ASP A 48 -10.39 19.66 8.60
CA ASP A 48 -11.06 18.97 9.71
C ASP A 48 -11.56 17.57 9.31
N TYR A 49 -12.09 17.42 8.11
CA TYR A 49 -12.49 16.12 7.58
C TYR A 49 -11.27 15.20 7.37
N LEU A 50 -10.16 15.74 6.86
CA LEU A 50 -8.92 14.98 6.69
C LEU A 50 -8.33 14.54 8.04
N GLN A 51 -8.43 15.37 9.08
CA GLN A 51 -8.05 14.99 10.44
C GLN A 51 -8.96 13.91 11.00
N LEU A 52 -10.28 14.00 10.79
CA LEU A 52 -11.22 12.95 11.16
C LEU A 52 -10.87 11.61 10.49
N MET A 53 -10.57 11.63 9.18
CA MET A 53 -10.14 10.44 8.46
C MET A 53 -8.80 9.90 8.95
N ALA A 54 -7.86 10.76 9.33
CA ALA A 54 -6.60 10.32 9.94
C ALA A 54 -6.85 9.53 11.23
N HIS A 55 -7.77 9.99 12.09
CA HIS A 55 -8.16 9.26 13.31
C HIS A 55 -8.83 7.92 13.02
N LEU A 56 -9.71 7.87 12.01
CA LEU A 56 -10.32 6.61 11.56
C LEU A 56 -9.25 5.62 11.09
N VAL A 57 -8.28 6.08 10.30
CA VAL A 57 -7.20 5.23 9.79
C VAL A 57 -6.27 4.76 10.91
N ASP A 58 -6.02 5.54 11.95
CA ASP A 58 -5.30 5.06 13.13
C ASP A 58 -6.09 3.97 13.88
N ALA A 59 -7.42 4.07 13.93
CA ALA A 59 -8.26 3.00 14.47
C ALA A 59 -8.16 1.72 13.61
N GLN A 60 -8.15 1.85 12.28
CA GLN A 60 -7.91 0.72 11.37
C GLN A 60 -6.53 0.10 11.58
N HIS A 61 -5.49 0.92 11.78
CA HIS A 61 -4.14 0.42 12.04
C HIS A 61 -4.10 -0.44 13.31
N ARG A 62 -4.74 0.04 14.40
CA ARG A 62 -4.85 -0.72 15.65
C ARG A 62 -5.66 -2.00 15.49
N ALA A 63 -6.81 -1.94 14.81
CA ALA A 63 -7.63 -3.11 14.55
C ALA A 63 -6.88 -4.17 13.73
N LEU A 64 -6.05 -3.75 12.77
CA LEU A 64 -5.24 -4.65 11.95
C LEU A 64 -4.23 -5.44 12.81
N GLN A 65 -3.71 -4.91 13.91
CA GLN A 65 -2.74 -5.64 14.74
C GLN A 65 -3.34 -6.91 15.36
N GLY A 66 -4.65 -6.89 15.67
CA GLY A 66 -5.38 -8.06 16.21
C GLY A 66 -6.18 -8.83 15.16
N CYS A 67 -6.17 -8.42 13.90
CA CYS A 67 -7.01 -9.01 12.86
C CYS A 67 -6.38 -10.28 12.28
N THR A 68 -6.89 -11.45 12.64
CA THR A 68 -6.56 -12.71 11.96
C THR A 68 -7.72 -13.11 11.07
N ALA A 69 -7.55 -12.96 9.75
CA ALA A 69 -8.53 -13.43 8.78
C ALA A 69 -8.24 -14.89 8.43
N PRO A 70 -9.26 -15.79 8.42
CA PRO A 70 -9.06 -17.15 7.96
C PRO A 70 -8.70 -17.15 6.46
N PRO A 71 -7.83 -18.07 6.01
CA PRO A 71 -7.56 -18.23 4.59
C PRO A 71 -8.81 -18.72 3.85
N ALA A 72 -8.92 -18.40 2.56
CA ALA A 72 -9.89 -19.05 1.70
C ALA A 72 -9.57 -20.55 1.58
N THR A 73 -10.60 -21.39 1.45
CA THR A 73 -10.43 -22.83 1.23
C THR A 73 -9.81 -23.09 -0.15
N GLU A 74 -9.01 -24.15 -0.26
CA GLU A 74 -8.33 -24.53 -1.51
C GLU A 74 -9.32 -24.69 -2.67
N ASP A 75 -10.43 -25.41 -2.47
CA ASP A 75 -11.49 -25.58 -3.47
C ASP A 75 -12.03 -24.25 -4.02
N ARG A 76 -12.13 -23.22 -3.16
CA ARG A 76 -12.62 -21.90 -3.57
C ARG A 76 -11.56 -21.13 -4.37
N ILE A 77 -10.29 -21.26 -3.99
CA ILE A 77 -9.17 -20.67 -4.74
C ILE A 77 -9.09 -21.30 -6.13
N SER A 78 -9.16 -22.63 -6.22
CA SER A 78 -9.12 -23.36 -7.49
C SER A 78 -10.30 -23.00 -8.39
N LEU A 79 -11.51 -22.90 -7.83
CA LEU A 79 -12.70 -22.48 -8.59
C LEU A 79 -12.54 -21.05 -9.13
N ALA A 80 -12.09 -20.10 -8.29
CA ALA A 80 -11.88 -18.72 -8.71
C ALA A 80 -10.85 -18.65 -9.85
N GLN A 81 -9.71 -19.33 -9.69
CA GLN A 81 -8.65 -19.37 -10.70
C GLN A 81 -9.09 -20.01 -12.02
N ALA A 82 -9.87 -21.09 -11.98
CA ALA A 82 -10.40 -21.75 -13.18
C ALA A 82 -11.31 -20.84 -14.01
N HIS A 83 -11.97 -19.87 -13.36
CA HIS A 83 -12.82 -18.88 -14.01
C HIS A 83 -12.16 -17.49 -14.14
N GLY A 84 -10.87 -17.36 -13.84
CA GLY A 84 -10.14 -16.09 -13.92
C GLY A 84 -10.63 -15.02 -12.93
N MET A 85 -11.27 -15.42 -11.84
CA MET A 85 -11.79 -14.55 -10.78
C MET A 85 -10.74 -14.31 -9.69
N PRO A 86 -10.71 -13.12 -9.06
CA PRO A 86 -9.84 -12.81 -7.94
C PRO A 86 -10.21 -13.57 -6.66
#